data_AF-A0A932Z3J3-F1
#
_entry.id   AF-A0A932Z3J3-F1
#
_cell.length_a   1.000
_cell.length_b   1.000
_cell.length_c   1.000
_cell.angle_alpha   90.00
_cell.angle_beta   90.00
_cell.angle_gamma   90.00
#
_symmetry.space_group_name_H-M   'P 1'
#
loop_
_entity.id
_entity.type
_entity.pdbx_description
1 polymer ?
#
loop_
_entity_poly.entity_id
_entity_poly.type
_entity_poly.pdbx_seq_one_letter_code
_entity_poly.pdbx_strand_id
1 'polypeptide(L)'
;MSFSKNAWAQLKNKSADDLISALLRDGFVLDDNVRTERIYRHPDGRKVSIHYHSGKQTYGSNLLKAILEHIGWSEAEMKKLKLIK
;
A
#
# COMPACT_ATOMS: atom_id res chain seq x y z
N MET A 1 -7.84 -3.67 -11.88
CA MET A 1 -6.45 -4.16 -12.10
C MET A 1 -6.43 -5.68 -12.08
N SER A 2 -5.61 -6.30 -12.93
CA SER A 2 -5.38 -7.76 -12.89
C SER A 2 -3.93 -7.98 -12.46
N PHE A 3 -3.72 -8.54 -11.26
CA PHE A 3 -2.40 -8.94 -10.78
C PHE A 3 -2.16 -10.41 -11.13
N SER A 4 -0.94 -10.77 -11.52
CA SER A 4 -0.53 -12.15 -11.70
C SER A 4 -0.72 -12.95 -10.40
N LYS A 5 -1.03 -14.24 -10.53
CA LYS A 5 -1.25 -15.11 -9.35
C LYS A 5 -0.06 -15.10 -8.38
N ASN A 6 1.16 -14.99 -8.90
CA ASN A 6 2.38 -14.91 -8.10
C ASN A 6 2.48 -13.57 -7.36
N ALA A 7 2.30 -12.44 -8.06
CA ALA A 7 2.28 -11.12 -7.44
C ALA A 7 1.23 -11.05 -6.31
N TRP A 8 0.02 -11.55 -6.57
CA TRP A 8 -1.05 -11.60 -5.58
C TRP A 8 -0.69 -12.44 -4.35
N ALA A 9 -0.04 -13.59 -4.53
CA ALA A 9 0.41 -14.42 -3.42
C ALA A 9 1.47 -13.71 -2.55
N GLN A 10 2.39 -12.97 -3.17
CA GLN A 10 3.37 -12.16 -2.44
C GLN A 10 2.71 -11.01 -1.68
N LEU A 11 1.78 -10.28 -2.32
CA LEU A 11 1.07 -9.14 -1.75
C LEU A 11 0.27 -9.50 -0.49
N LYS A 12 -0.42 -10.65 -0.49
CA LYS A 12 -1.19 -11.11 0.67
C LYS A 12 -0.34 -11.36 1.93
N ASN A 13 0.96 -11.57 1.76
CA ASN A 13 1.89 -11.79 2.87
C ASN A 13 2.61 -10.50 3.31
N LYS A 14 2.29 -9.36 2.69
CA LYS A 14 2.91 -8.07 3.05
C LYS A 14 2.24 -7.47 4.26
N SER A 15 3.06 -6.94 5.16
CA SER A 15 2.60 -6.27 6.36
C SER A 15 2.21 -4.82 6.08
N ALA A 16 1.59 -4.17 7.06
CA ALA A 16 1.37 -2.73 7.01
C ALA A 16 2.67 -1.93 6.86
N ASP A 17 3.77 -2.36 7.51
CA ASP A 17 5.07 -1.70 7.38
C ASP A 17 5.66 -1.85 5.97
N ASP A 18 5.48 -3.01 5.33
CA ASP A 18 5.92 -3.22 3.94
C ASP A 18 5.19 -2.27 2.99
N LEU A 19 3.86 -2.12 3.17
CA LEU A 19 3.02 -1.23 2.37
C LEU A 19 3.38 0.24 2.61
N ILE A 20 3.53 0.66 3.87
CA ILE A 20 3.96 2.03 4.21
C ILE A 20 5.34 2.32 3.62
N SER A 21 6.28 1.38 3.73
CA SER A 21 7.62 1.53 3.15
C SER A 21 7.56 1.70 1.62
N ALA A 22 6.68 0.96 0.94
CA ALA A 22 6.47 1.12 -0.50
C ALA A 22 5.82 2.48 -0.83
N LEU A 23 4.84 2.93 -0.05
CA LEU A 23 4.18 4.23 -0.21
C LEU A 23 5.19 5.38 -0.13
N LEU A 24 6.04 5.35 0.91
CA LEU A 24 7.08 6.35 1.12
C LEU A 24 8.11 6.36 -0.03
N ARG A 25 8.46 5.18 -0.59
CA ARG A 25 9.35 5.06 -1.75
C ARG A 25 8.73 5.59 -3.04
N ASP A 26 7.42 5.49 -3.19
CA ASP A 26 6.70 6.04 -4.33
C ASP A 26 6.59 7.56 -4.27
N GLY A 27 6.69 8.14 -3.08
CA GLY A 27 6.62 9.58 -2.84
C GLY A 27 5.37 10.01 -2.09
N PHE A 28 4.60 9.07 -1.54
CA PHE A 28 3.52 9.41 -0.62
C PHE A 28 4.09 9.97 0.69
N VAL A 29 3.38 10.91 1.29
CA VAL A 29 3.72 11.51 2.58
C VAL A 29 2.55 11.32 3.54
N LEU A 30 2.86 11.06 4.82
CA LEU A 30 1.86 10.98 5.88
C LEU A 30 1.22 12.37 6.09
N ASP A 31 -0.11 12.41 6.08
CA ASP A 31 -0.89 13.59 6.43
C ASP A 31 -0.92 13.72 7.96
N ASP A 32 -0.15 14.67 8.47
CA ASP A 32 -0.01 14.98 9.89
C ASP A 32 -1.24 15.68 10.50
N ASN A 33 -2.16 16.16 9.66
CA ASN A 33 -3.40 16.79 10.10
C ASN A 33 -4.43 15.76 10.58
N VAL A 34 -4.31 14.50 10.17
CA VAL A 34 -5.22 13.42 10.57
C VAL A 34 -4.53 12.53 11.59
N ARG A 35 -4.94 12.65 12.86
CA ARG A 35 -4.34 11.92 13.99
C ARG A 35 -4.99 10.57 14.27
N THR A 36 -6.23 10.38 13.84
CA THR A 36 -7.03 9.18 14.11
C THR A 36 -6.77 8.04 13.13
N GLU A 37 -6.27 8.35 11.94
CA GLU A 37 -5.99 7.41 10.86
C GLU A 37 -4.67 7.78 10.19
N ARG A 38 -3.95 6.79 9.64
CA ARG A 38 -2.76 7.08 8.84
C ARG A 38 -3.17 7.30 7.39
N ILE A 39 -3.40 8.55 7.04
CA ILE A 39 -3.70 8.95 5.67
C ILE A 39 -2.40 9.33 4.96
N TYR A 40 -2.13 8.72 3.81
CA TYR A 40 -0.99 9.03 2.97
C TYR A 40 -1.46 9.74 1.70
N ARG A 41 -0.80 10.85 1.34
CA ARG A 41 -1.09 11.66 0.15
C ARG A 41 0.10 11.68 -0.78
N HIS A 42 -0.14 11.56 -2.07
CA HIS A 42 0.87 11.70 -3.10
C HIS A 42 0.69 13.05 -3.84
N PRO A 43 1.77 13.71 -4.29
CA PRO A 43 1.70 15.00 -4.99
C PRO A 43 0.84 15.02 -6.26
N ASP A 44 0.59 13.87 -6.88
CA ASP A 44 -0.30 13.72 -8.05
C ASP A 44 -1.80 13.69 -7.71
N GLY A 45 -2.16 13.80 -6.42
CA GLY A 45 -3.54 13.80 -5.94
C GLY A 45 -4.06 12.45 -5.43
N ARG A 46 -3.28 11.36 -5.53
CA ARG A 46 -3.67 10.07 -4.93
C ARG A 46 -3.67 10.15 -3.40
N LYS A 47 -4.65 9.49 -2.77
CA LYS A 47 -4.79 9.40 -1.31
C LYS A 47 -5.18 7.99 -0.89
N VAL A 48 -4.56 7.48 0.17
CA VAL A 48 -4.90 6.18 0.75
C VAL A 48 -4.97 6.26 2.27
N SER A 49 -6.00 5.64 2.87
CA SER A 49 -6.07 5.44 4.33
C SER A 49 -5.52 4.07 4.68
N ILE A 50 -4.49 4.04 5.50
CA ILE A 50 -3.87 2.83 6.03
C ILE A 50 -4.38 2.66 7.47
N HIS A 51 -5.28 1.69 7.66
CA HIS A 51 -5.69 1.27 9.00
C HIS A 51 -4.50 0.59 9.67
N TYR A 52 -3.90 1.23 10.67
CA TYR A 52 -2.66 0.77 11.30
C TYR A 52 -2.90 0.48 12.79
N HIS A 53 -2.91 -0.80 13.18
CA HIS A 53 -2.91 -1.21 14.59
C HIS A 53 -1.53 -1.71 15.02
N SER A 54 -0.84 -2.45 14.15
CA SER A 54 0.54 -2.92 14.37
C SER A 54 1.28 -3.08 13.04
N GLY A 55 2.58 -2.80 13.03
CA GLY A 55 3.41 -2.90 11.82
C GLY A 55 3.49 -4.30 11.21
N LYS A 56 3.29 -5.35 12.03
CA LYS A 56 3.29 -6.76 11.60
C LYS A 56 1.94 -7.26 11.08
N GLN A 57 0.88 -6.47 11.19
CA GLN A 57 -0.44 -6.89 10.74
C GLN A 57 -0.45 -7.05 9.21
N THR A 58 -1.21 -8.02 8.72
CA THR A 58 -1.51 -8.20 7.30
C THR A 58 -2.95 -7.81 7.02
N TYR A 59 -3.24 -7.46 5.76
CA TYR A 59 -4.60 -7.10 5.35
C TYR A 59 -5.32 -8.30 4.73
N GLY A 60 -6.59 -8.46 5.07
CA GLY A 60 -7.47 -9.40 4.37
C GLY A 60 -7.56 -9.06 2.87
N SER A 61 -7.75 -10.08 2.04
CA SER A 61 -7.70 -9.96 0.56
C SER A 61 -8.56 -8.81 0.00
N ASN A 62 -9.76 -8.59 0.53
CA ASN A 62 -10.66 -7.54 0.06
C ASN A 62 -10.15 -6.14 0.41
N LEU A 63 -9.70 -5.94 1.65
CA LEU A 63 -9.16 -4.66 2.10
C LEU A 63 -7.85 -4.34 1.37
N LEU A 64 -6.97 -5.33 1.23
CA LEU A 64 -5.74 -5.17 0.46
C LEU A 64 -6.03 -4.76 -0.98
N LYS A 65 -7.01 -5.40 -1.63
CA LYS A 65 -7.41 -5.05 -3.00
C LYS A 65 -7.89 -3.60 -3.09
N ALA A 66 -8.77 -3.18 -2.18
CA ALA A 66 -9.27 -1.80 -2.15
C ALA A 66 -8.14 -0.79 -1.94
N ILE A 67 -7.21 -1.06 -1.01
CA ILE A 67 -6.02 -0.23 -0.77
C ILE A 67 -5.21 -0.10 -2.06
N LEU A 68 -4.88 -1.21 -2.72
CA LEU A 68 -4.08 -1.19 -3.96
C LEU A 68 -4.79 -0.48 -5.12
N GLU A 69 -6.12 -0.60 -5.21
CA GLU A 69 -6.92 0.13 -6.20
C GLU A 69 -6.87 1.65 -5.98
N HIS A 70 -6.90 2.11 -4.73
CA HIS A 70 -6.74 3.53 -4.41
C HIS A 70 -5.32 4.05 -4.65
N ILE A 71 -4.31 3.20 -4.42
CA ILE A 71 -2.91 3.55 -4.68
C ILE A 71 -2.63 3.56 -6.20
N GLY A 72 -3.27 2.69 -6.98
CA GLY A 72 -3.13 2.71 -8.44
C GLY A 72 -1.79 2.22 -8.96
N TRP A 73 -1.02 1.42 -8.20
CA TRP A 73 0.22 0.82 -8.70
C TRP A 73 -0.02 -0.33 -9.67
N SER A 74 0.71 -0.32 -10.77
CA SER A 74 0.94 -1.48 -11.63
C SER A 74 1.88 -2.50 -10.99
N GLU A 75 1.90 -3.73 -11.51
CA GLU A 75 2.89 -4.74 -11.08
C GLU A 75 4.34 -4.26 -11.28
N ALA A 76 4.60 -3.50 -12.34
CA ALA A 76 5.92 -2.96 -12.62
C ALA A 76 6.37 -1.96 -11.53
N GLU A 77 5.47 -1.09 -11.09
CA GLU A 77 5.72 -0.18 -9.99
C GLU A 77 5.91 -0.93 -8.67
N MET A 78 5.07 -1.93 -8.38
CA MET A 78 5.23 -2.75 -7.16
C MET A 78 6.59 -3.46 -7.10
N LYS A 79 7.14 -3.89 -8.25
CA LYS A 79 8.51 -4.43 -8.34
C LYS A 79 9.55 -3.36 -8.07
N LYS A 80 9.42 -2.17 -8.69
CA LYS A 80 10.31 -1.02 -8.46
C LYS A 80 10.34 -0.60 -6.98
N LEU A 81 9.19 -0.64 -6.32
CA LEU A 81 9.00 -0.30 -4.90
C LEU A 81 9.45 -1.42 -3.94
N LYS A 82 9.91 -2.56 -4.49
CA LYS A 82 10.34 -3.77 -3.77
C LYS A 82 9.25 -4.39 -2.89
N LEU A 83 7.99 -4.22 -3.30
CA LEU A 83 6.85 -4.84 -2.63
C LEU A 83 6.71 -6.30 -3.07
N ILE A 84 6.98 -6.59 -4.34
CA ILE A 84 7.00 -7.93 -4.94
C ILE A 84 8.29 -8.14 -5.76
N LYS A 85 8.62 -9.40 -6.05
CA LYS A 85 9.72 -9.79 -6.95
C LYS A 85 9.23 -10.01 -8.38
#